data_AF-A4JN31-F1
#
_entry.id   AF-A4JN31-F1
#
_cell.length_a   1.000
_cell.length_b   1.000
_cell.length_c   1.000
_cell.angle_alpha   90.00
_cell.angle_beta   90.00
_cell.angle_gamma   90.00
#
_symmetry.space_group_name_H-M   'P 1'
#
loop_
_entity.id
_entity.type
_entity.pdbx_description
1 polymer ?
#
loop_
_entity_poly.entity_id
_entity_poly.type
_entity_poly.pdbx_seq_one_letter_code
_entity_poly.pdbx_strand_id
1 'polypeptide(L)'
;MLLKKTGFAALMLLISIAGHARDTTSEVNAERVSAVKTVTVVYPGKAVYITVGPSGPIHIPVPIPGVGVVGALAMGAVAGAVGVGLGKHDNDSPTSLNDLVTARFGDTGLNRRFTDSIETVLRNHGFTVQEVDASAPGLPTLKPDAHRMWQASGSPYQGSDAVLFLRVGTGYVTPGGFHGFTRRVIGDIVMFQSDTYDAILRQHVNWKQSGDPYSYSSIDALDSDLRRAIDGLDEGLMAQVDPFNKLLDSIPR
;
A
#
# COMPACT_ATOMS: atom_id res chain seq x y z
N MET A 1 -2.63 19.29 38.49
CA MET A 1 -3.54 18.50 37.62
C MET A 1 -2.65 17.69 36.68
N LEU A 2 -2.30 16.47 37.07
CA LEU A 2 -1.37 15.61 36.34
C LEU A 2 -2.08 15.05 35.09
N LEU A 3 -1.55 15.38 33.90
CA LEU A 3 -1.87 14.68 32.66
C LEU A 3 -1.50 13.20 32.83
N LYS A 4 -2.49 12.33 32.99
CA LYS A 4 -2.32 10.90 32.76
C LYS A 4 -2.07 10.69 31.27
N LYS A 5 -0.78 10.57 30.89
CA LYS A 5 -0.39 9.86 29.68
C LYS A 5 -0.71 8.38 29.91
N THR A 6 -1.88 7.93 29.46
CA THR A 6 -2.16 6.51 29.30
C THR A 6 -1.17 5.97 28.28
N GLY A 7 -0.26 5.13 28.75
CA GLY A 7 0.82 4.56 27.95
C GLY A 7 0.26 3.67 26.85
N PHE A 8 0.83 3.82 25.65
CA PHE A 8 0.65 2.91 24.53
C PHE A 8 1.05 1.50 24.95
N ALA A 9 0.09 0.58 25.02
CA ALA A 9 0.37 -0.83 24.84
C ALA A 9 0.27 -1.13 23.35
N ALA A 10 1.32 -0.78 22.59
CA ALA A 10 1.46 -1.23 21.22
C ALA A 10 1.97 -2.68 21.25
N LEU A 11 1.11 -3.64 20.91
CA LEU A 11 1.57 -5.01 20.67
C LEU A 11 2.16 -5.07 19.26
N MET A 12 3.48 -4.95 19.16
CA MET A 12 4.23 -5.25 17.93
C MET A 12 4.18 -6.77 17.71
N LEU A 13 3.28 -7.23 16.84
CA LEU A 13 3.20 -8.65 16.47
C LEU A 13 4.02 -8.87 15.18
N LEU A 14 5.20 -9.48 15.30
CA LEU A 14 5.99 -9.95 14.16
C LEU A 14 5.43 -11.30 13.67
N ILE A 15 4.45 -11.26 12.77
CA ILE A 15 3.93 -12.48 12.13
C ILE A 15 4.91 -12.90 11.04
N SER A 16 5.86 -13.78 11.37
CA SER A 16 6.72 -14.44 10.39
C SER A 16 5.96 -15.61 9.76
N ILE A 17 5.32 -15.39 8.60
CA ILE A 17 4.72 -16.49 7.85
C ILE A 17 5.84 -17.24 7.12
N ALA A 18 6.01 -18.52 7.45
CA ALA A 18 7.01 -19.38 6.82
C ALA A 18 6.66 -19.60 5.34
N GLY A 19 7.27 -18.78 4.48
CA GLY A 19 7.12 -18.79 3.02
C GLY A 19 7.12 -17.37 2.46
N HIS A 20 8.31 -16.85 2.10
CA HIS A 20 8.51 -15.73 1.17
C HIS A 20 7.75 -14.38 1.37
N ALA A 21 7.28 -14.06 2.58
CA ALA A 21 6.75 -12.74 2.95
C ALA A 21 7.46 -12.15 4.20
N ARG A 22 8.79 -12.13 4.19
CA ARG A 22 9.63 -11.86 5.38
C ARG A 22 9.57 -10.44 5.96
N ASP A 23 8.90 -9.48 5.32
CA ASP A 23 9.11 -8.06 5.58
C ASP A 23 7.82 -7.27 5.84
N THR A 24 6.75 -7.94 6.30
CA THR A 24 5.52 -7.26 6.72
C THR A 24 5.55 -7.03 8.24
N THR A 25 5.53 -5.78 8.68
CA THR A 25 5.39 -5.42 10.12
C THR A 25 4.00 -4.87 10.38
N SER A 26 3.44 -5.12 11.57
CA SER A 26 2.09 -4.66 11.90
C SER A 26 2.01 -4.01 13.27
N GLU A 27 1.19 -2.98 13.35
CA GLU A 27 0.84 -2.24 14.57
C GLU A 27 -0.67 -2.37 14.78
N VAL A 28 -1.10 -2.79 15.97
CA VAL A 28 -2.53 -2.94 16.27
C VAL A 28 -2.86 -2.46 17.68
N ASN A 29 -3.93 -1.68 17.78
CA ASN A 29 -4.59 -1.38 19.04
C ASN A 29 -5.84 -2.24 19.15
N ALA A 30 -5.69 -3.45 19.71
CA ALA A 30 -6.74 -4.46 19.74
C ALA A 30 -8.03 -3.94 20.40
N GLU A 31 -7.94 -3.24 21.53
CA GLU A 31 -9.11 -2.66 22.22
C GLU A 31 -9.91 -1.73 21.31
N ARG A 32 -9.23 -0.84 20.60
CA ARG A 32 -9.89 0.10 19.70
C ARG A 32 -10.44 -0.57 18.44
N VAL A 33 -9.74 -1.55 17.89
CA VAL A 33 -10.23 -2.31 16.73
C VAL A 33 -11.47 -3.15 17.09
N SER A 34 -11.50 -3.76 18.28
CA SER A 34 -12.67 -4.53 18.76
C SER A 34 -13.90 -3.65 19.01
N ALA A 35 -13.72 -2.35 19.24
CA ALA A 35 -14.82 -1.40 19.39
C ALA A 35 -15.44 -0.95 18.05
N VAL A 36 -14.74 -1.17 16.92
CA VAL A 36 -15.20 -0.82 15.57
C VAL A 36 -16.22 -1.83 15.09
N LYS A 37 -17.38 -1.35 14.61
CA LYS A 37 -18.41 -2.21 13.99
C LYS A 37 -18.53 -1.98 12.49
N THR A 38 -18.36 -0.72 12.07
CA THR A 38 -18.49 -0.27 10.69
C THR A 38 -17.16 0.25 10.17
N VAL A 39 -16.76 -0.22 8.99
CA VAL A 39 -15.51 0.19 8.33
C VAL A 39 -15.84 0.72 6.94
N THR A 40 -15.37 1.93 6.65
CA THR A 40 -15.34 2.46 5.29
C THR A 40 -14.01 2.11 4.65
N VAL A 41 -14.01 1.29 3.60
CA VAL A 41 -12.82 1.00 2.80
C VAL A 41 -12.73 2.03 1.68
N VAL A 42 -11.58 2.69 1.59
CA VAL A 42 -11.32 3.68 0.53
C VAL A 42 -10.67 2.98 -0.65
N TYR A 43 -11.40 2.90 -1.76
CA TYR A 43 -10.92 2.31 -2.99
C TYR A 43 -9.78 3.17 -3.58
N PRO A 44 -8.57 2.62 -3.78
CA PRO A 44 -7.41 3.40 -4.23
C PRO A 44 -7.46 3.78 -5.72
N GLY A 45 -8.47 3.36 -6.45
CA GLY A 45 -8.54 3.50 -7.90
C GLY A 45 -7.77 2.41 -8.64
N LYS A 46 -7.51 2.65 -9.93
CA LYS A 46 -6.80 1.71 -10.82
C LYS A 46 -5.38 1.43 -10.32
N ALA A 47 -4.90 0.21 -10.56
CA ALA A 47 -3.52 -0.14 -10.29
C ALA A 47 -2.57 0.70 -11.16
N VAL A 48 -1.44 1.12 -10.57
CA VAL A 48 -0.38 1.83 -11.29
C VAL A 48 0.90 1.04 -11.10
N TYR A 49 1.47 0.62 -12.23
CA TYR A 49 2.65 -0.23 -12.26
C TYR A 49 3.90 0.63 -12.47
N ILE A 50 4.80 0.62 -11.50
CA ILE A 50 5.97 1.51 -11.50
C ILE A 50 7.23 0.73 -11.87
N THR A 51 8.11 1.35 -12.63
CA THR A 51 9.48 0.87 -12.86
C THR A 51 10.48 1.90 -12.36
N VAL A 52 11.38 1.50 -11.48
CA VAL A 52 12.49 2.36 -11.03
C VAL A 52 13.81 1.77 -11.50
N GLY A 53 14.46 2.50 -12.41
CA GLY A 53 15.79 2.21 -12.90
C GLY A 53 16.90 2.46 -11.87
N PRO A 54 18.15 2.12 -12.20
CA PRO A 54 19.29 2.09 -11.29
C PRO A 54 19.74 3.47 -10.79
N SER A 55 19.28 4.55 -11.42
CA SER A 55 19.50 5.94 -11.02
C SER A 55 18.36 6.53 -10.18
N GLY A 56 17.23 5.81 -10.05
CA GLY A 56 16.04 6.29 -9.36
C GLY A 56 15.99 5.90 -7.89
N PRO A 57 15.10 6.54 -7.10
CA PRO A 57 14.91 6.17 -5.70
C PRO A 57 14.40 4.72 -5.61
N ILE A 58 14.99 3.89 -4.74
CA ILE A 58 14.61 2.48 -4.56
C ILE A 58 13.15 2.31 -4.05
N HIS A 59 12.40 3.41 -3.87
CA HIS A 59 11.07 3.43 -3.27
C HIS A 59 9.99 3.63 -4.34
N ILE A 60 8.99 2.75 -4.32
CA ILE A 60 7.81 2.82 -5.19
C ILE A 60 6.84 3.88 -4.62
N PRO A 61 6.32 4.80 -5.44
CA PRO A 61 5.27 5.72 -5.03
C PRO A 61 4.00 4.95 -4.62
N VAL A 62 3.44 5.32 -3.48
CA VAL A 62 2.19 4.74 -2.97
C VAL A 62 1.01 5.67 -3.27
N PRO A 63 -0.18 5.13 -3.58
CA PRO A 63 -1.34 5.96 -3.90
C PRO A 63 -1.69 6.87 -2.71
N ILE A 64 -1.96 8.14 -2.97
CA ILE A 64 -2.57 9.04 -1.99
C ILE A 64 -4.04 9.20 -2.36
N PRO A 65 -4.97 9.03 -1.40
CA PRO A 65 -6.39 9.24 -1.65
C PRO A 65 -6.68 10.62 -2.27
N GLY A 66 -7.55 10.66 -3.27
CA GLY A 66 -7.94 11.88 -4.00
C GLY A 66 -6.96 12.34 -5.10
N VAL A 67 -5.70 11.89 -5.08
CA VAL A 67 -4.68 12.25 -6.10
C VAL A 67 -4.02 11.06 -6.79
N GLY A 68 -4.21 9.84 -6.26
CA GLY A 68 -3.68 8.60 -6.83
C GLY A 68 -2.14 8.50 -6.79
N VAL A 69 -1.59 7.51 -7.50
CA VAL A 69 -0.13 7.28 -7.60
C VAL A 69 0.56 8.34 -8.47
N VAL A 70 -0.09 8.74 -9.57
CA VAL A 70 0.44 9.77 -10.48
C VAL A 70 0.49 11.14 -9.79
N GLY A 71 -0.54 11.50 -9.03
CA GLY A 71 -0.52 12.71 -8.20
C GLY A 71 0.51 12.61 -7.07
N ALA A 72 0.69 11.43 -6.45
CA ALA A 72 1.72 11.22 -5.44
C ALA A 72 3.15 11.43 -6.00
N LEU A 73 3.40 10.98 -7.23
CA LEU A 73 4.63 11.24 -7.97
C LEU A 73 4.84 12.74 -8.22
N ALA A 74 3.80 13.44 -8.72
CA ALA A 74 3.86 14.87 -9.00
C ALA A 74 4.05 15.72 -7.73
N MET A 75 3.50 15.26 -6.59
CA MET A 75 3.60 15.94 -5.29
C MET A 75 4.88 15.62 -4.52
N GLY A 76 5.77 14.78 -5.06
CA GLY A 76 7.00 14.40 -4.37
C GLY A 76 6.76 13.61 -3.07
N ALA A 77 5.55 13.09 -2.86
CA ALA A 77 5.16 12.29 -1.69
C ALA A 77 5.70 10.85 -1.76
N VAL A 78 6.86 10.70 -2.38
CA VAL A 78 7.62 9.46 -2.42
C VAL A 78 8.28 9.31 -1.06
N ALA A 79 7.93 8.25 -0.33
CA ALA A 79 8.68 7.87 0.86
C ALA A 79 10.16 7.65 0.46
N GLY A 80 11.03 8.64 0.67
CA GLY A 80 12.47 8.53 0.37
C GLY A 80 13.03 9.31 -0.82
N ALA A 81 12.24 10.08 -1.59
CA ALA A 81 12.78 10.85 -2.73
C ALA A 81 12.91 12.36 -2.50
N VAL A 82 12.82 12.85 -1.26
CA VAL A 82 13.18 14.24 -0.96
C VAL A 82 14.70 14.35 -0.93
N GLY A 83 15.33 14.37 -2.11
CA GLY A 83 16.76 14.66 -2.22
C GLY A 83 17.50 14.15 -3.46
N VAL A 84 16.93 13.26 -4.28
CA VAL A 84 17.63 12.78 -5.48
C VAL A 84 16.67 12.91 -6.65
N GLY A 85 17.02 13.81 -7.58
CA GLY A 85 16.18 14.15 -8.71
C GLY A 85 15.62 12.91 -9.39
N LEU A 86 14.31 12.89 -9.61
CA LEU A 86 13.70 12.18 -10.73
C LEU A 86 14.25 12.84 -12.01
N GLY A 87 15.53 12.60 -12.27
CA GLY A 87 16.25 13.13 -13.41
C GLY A 87 15.55 12.59 -14.65
N LYS A 88 15.06 13.51 -15.48
CA LYS A 88 14.63 13.22 -16.84
C LYS A 88 15.83 12.61 -17.58
N HIS A 89 15.90 11.30 -17.61
CA HIS A 89 16.38 10.63 -18.80
C HIS A 89 15.13 10.35 -19.63
N ASP A 90 15.12 10.79 -20.88
CA ASP A 90 13.94 10.81 -21.77
C ASP A 90 13.33 9.41 -22.05
N ASN A 91 13.93 8.33 -21.52
CA ASN A 91 13.49 6.95 -21.68
C ASN A 91 13.08 6.23 -20.37
N ASP A 92 13.20 6.85 -19.18
CA ASP A 92 13.02 6.18 -17.87
C ASP A 92 12.03 6.93 -16.96
N SER A 93 10.83 7.24 -17.44
CA SER A 93 9.75 7.70 -16.55
C SER A 93 9.39 6.58 -15.57
N PRO A 94 9.21 6.85 -14.26
CA PRO A 94 8.68 5.86 -13.31
C PRO A 94 7.34 5.24 -13.74
N THR A 95 6.58 5.93 -14.61
CA THR A 95 5.30 5.48 -15.14
C THR A 95 5.39 4.73 -16.47
N SER A 96 6.59 4.54 -17.05
CA SER A 96 6.71 3.90 -18.38
C SER A 96 6.10 2.50 -18.40
N LEU A 97 6.29 1.71 -17.34
CA LEU A 97 5.61 0.42 -17.18
C LEU A 97 4.09 0.58 -17.13
N ASN A 98 3.57 1.56 -16.39
CA ASN A 98 2.14 1.82 -16.32
C ASN A 98 1.57 2.15 -17.71
N ASP A 99 2.29 2.93 -18.51
CA ASP A 99 1.87 3.32 -19.85
C ASP A 99 1.83 2.10 -20.78
N LEU A 100 2.85 1.23 -20.72
CA LEU A 100 2.88 -0.04 -21.44
C LEU A 100 1.71 -0.97 -21.06
N VAL A 101 1.47 -1.13 -19.76
CA VAL A 101 0.37 -1.96 -19.24
C VAL A 101 -0.98 -1.38 -19.67
N THR A 102 -1.17 -0.07 -19.53
CA THR A 102 -2.41 0.60 -19.91
C THR A 102 -2.67 0.45 -21.41
N ALA A 103 -1.64 0.65 -22.24
CA ALA A 103 -1.75 0.51 -23.69
C ALA A 103 -2.08 -0.92 -24.12
N ARG A 104 -1.47 -1.93 -23.47
CA ARG A 104 -1.61 -3.34 -23.90
C ARG A 104 -2.80 -4.05 -23.26
N PHE A 105 -3.16 -3.70 -22.02
CA PHE A 105 -4.13 -4.44 -21.21
C PHE A 105 -5.24 -3.56 -20.62
N GLY A 106 -5.12 -2.23 -20.67
CA GLY A 106 -6.04 -1.32 -20.00
C GLY A 106 -5.96 -1.46 -18.48
N ASP A 107 -7.12 -1.49 -17.83
CA ASP A 107 -7.21 -1.76 -16.39
C ASP A 107 -7.10 -3.27 -16.13
N THR A 108 -6.09 -3.68 -15.37
CA THR A 108 -5.87 -5.09 -14.99
C THR A 108 -6.85 -5.59 -13.94
N GLY A 109 -7.58 -4.67 -13.27
CA GLY A 109 -8.49 -4.98 -12.17
C GLY A 109 -7.77 -5.40 -10.87
N LEU A 110 -6.44 -5.28 -10.79
CA LEU A 110 -5.66 -5.72 -9.64
C LEU A 110 -6.14 -5.07 -8.34
N ASN A 111 -6.23 -3.75 -8.30
CA ASN A 111 -6.67 -3.03 -7.09
C ASN A 111 -8.12 -3.37 -6.70
N ARG A 112 -9.00 -3.66 -7.66
CA ARG A 112 -10.37 -4.13 -7.38
C ARG A 112 -10.34 -5.49 -6.68
N ARG A 113 -9.64 -6.48 -7.26
CA ARG A 113 -9.49 -7.82 -6.66
C ARG A 113 -8.86 -7.77 -5.26
N PHE A 114 -7.84 -6.94 -5.09
CA PHE A 114 -7.18 -6.75 -3.81
C PHE A 114 -8.14 -6.12 -2.79
N THR A 115 -8.85 -5.06 -3.17
CA THR A 115 -9.85 -4.40 -2.31
C THR A 115 -10.97 -5.36 -1.92
N ASP A 116 -11.55 -6.09 -2.88
CA ASP A 116 -12.59 -7.11 -2.64
C ASP A 116 -12.13 -8.17 -1.62
N SER A 117 -10.88 -8.59 -1.73
CA SER A 117 -10.31 -9.60 -0.83
C SER A 117 -10.14 -9.05 0.59
N ILE A 118 -9.66 -7.81 0.74
CA ILE A 118 -9.54 -7.14 2.03
C ILE A 118 -10.93 -6.90 2.65
N GLU A 119 -11.92 -6.47 1.87
CA GLU A 119 -13.28 -6.31 2.35
C GLU A 119 -13.90 -7.63 2.78
N THR A 120 -13.65 -8.71 2.03
CA THR A 120 -14.12 -10.06 2.38
C THR A 120 -13.51 -10.49 3.71
N VAL A 121 -12.22 -10.27 3.92
CA VAL A 121 -11.55 -10.51 5.20
C VAL A 121 -12.23 -9.71 6.32
N LEU A 122 -12.45 -8.40 6.15
CA LEU A 122 -13.15 -7.59 7.15
C LEU A 122 -14.55 -8.13 7.49
N ARG A 123 -15.34 -8.50 6.48
CA ARG A 123 -16.70 -9.07 6.66
C ARG A 123 -16.67 -10.41 7.38
N ASN A 124 -15.72 -11.28 7.05
CA ASN A 124 -15.53 -12.57 7.74
C ASN A 124 -15.19 -12.40 9.22
N HIS A 125 -14.56 -11.28 9.57
CA HIS A 125 -14.28 -10.88 10.94
C HIS A 125 -15.45 -10.17 11.63
N GLY A 126 -16.60 -10.00 10.96
CA GLY A 126 -17.81 -9.44 11.56
C GLY A 126 -17.96 -7.93 11.46
N PHE A 127 -17.14 -7.24 10.67
CA PHE A 127 -17.36 -5.84 10.37
C PHE A 127 -18.46 -5.65 9.33
N THR A 128 -19.25 -4.59 9.48
CA THR A 128 -20.05 -4.03 8.38
C THR A 128 -19.15 -3.17 7.51
N VAL A 129 -19.05 -3.51 6.23
CA VAL A 129 -18.11 -2.86 5.29
C VAL A 129 -18.88 -2.07 4.23
N GLN A 130 -18.49 -0.81 4.08
CA GLN A 130 -18.91 0.03 2.95
C GLN A 130 -17.68 0.52 2.20
N GLU A 131 -17.82 0.72 0.88
CA GLU A 131 -16.75 1.24 0.04
C GLU A 131 -17.05 2.67 -0.39
N VAL A 132 -16.02 3.51 -0.47
CA VAL A 132 -16.09 4.82 -1.10
C VAL A 132 -14.91 5.04 -2.04
N ASP A 133 -15.13 5.85 -3.07
CA ASP A 133 -14.03 6.33 -3.92
C ASP A 133 -13.10 7.27 -3.14
N ALA A 134 -11.82 7.28 -3.49
CA ALA A 134 -10.82 8.13 -2.86
C ALA A 134 -11.10 9.64 -2.97
N SER A 135 -12.00 10.07 -3.87
CA SER A 135 -12.48 11.45 -4.01
C SER A 135 -13.75 11.76 -3.22
N ALA A 136 -14.30 10.80 -2.47
CA ALA A 136 -15.53 10.99 -1.72
C ALA A 136 -15.41 12.13 -0.68
N PRO A 137 -16.45 12.97 -0.55
CA PRO A 137 -16.42 14.08 0.38
C PRO A 137 -16.36 13.60 1.83
N GLY A 138 -15.71 14.40 2.68
CA GLY A 138 -15.59 14.14 4.11
C GLY A 138 -14.47 13.16 4.51
N LEU A 139 -13.82 12.49 3.55
CA LEU A 139 -12.64 11.67 3.84
C LEU A 139 -11.53 12.49 4.52
N PRO A 140 -10.77 11.90 5.46
CA PRO A 140 -9.64 12.59 6.06
C PRO A 140 -8.57 12.92 5.04
N THR A 141 -7.86 14.02 5.29
CA THR A 141 -6.64 14.34 4.58
C THR A 141 -5.50 13.50 5.13
N LEU A 142 -4.81 12.77 4.26
CA LEU A 142 -3.62 11.99 4.60
C LEU A 142 -2.34 12.76 4.29
N LYS A 143 -1.42 12.78 5.25
CA LYS A 143 -0.06 13.33 5.06
C LYS A 143 0.97 12.44 5.74
N PRO A 144 2.19 12.31 5.17
CA PRO A 144 3.27 11.63 5.86
C PRO A 144 3.83 12.54 6.97
N ASP A 145 4.18 11.95 8.11
CA ASP A 145 4.93 12.64 9.15
C ASP A 145 6.45 12.61 8.88
N ALA A 146 7.24 13.12 9.83
CA ALA A 146 8.71 13.17 9.72
C ALA A 146 9.36 11.78 9.63
N HIS A 147 8.70 10.74 10.14
CA HIS A 147 9.11 9.34 10.06
C HIS A 147 8.50 8.61 8.85
N ARG A 148 7.80 9.35 7.97
CA ARG A 148 7.10 8.86 6.78
C ARG A 148 5.94 7.92 7.11
N MET A 149 5.43 7.94 8.34
CA MET A 149 4.19 7.28 8.69
C MET A 149 3.02 8.18 8.32
N TRP A 150 1.96 7.58 7.78
CA TRP A 150 0.81 8.34 7.31
C TRP A 150 -0.12 8.67 8.45
N GLN A 151 -0.44 9.95 8.58
CA GLN A 151 -1.36 10.50 9.57
C GLN A 151 -2.60 11.01 8.86
N ALA A 152 -3.77 10.75 9.45
CA ALA A 152 -5.04 11.27 9.02
C ALA A 152 -5.39 12.53 9.82
N SER A 153 -6.05 13.48 9.17
CA SER A 153 -6.42 14.76 9.78
C SER A 153 -7.66 15.34 9.10
N GLY A 154 -8.39 16.20 9.80
CA GLY A 154 -9.60 16.84 9.30
C GLY A 154 -10.74 16.77 10.31
N SER A 155 -11.95 17.08 9.87
CA SER A 155 -13.16 16.89 10.68
C SER A 155 -13.50 15.41 10.82
N PRO A 156 -14.09 14.96 11.94
CA PRO A 156 -14.52 13.59 12.15
C PRO A 156 -15.36 13.04 10.99
N TYR A 157 -15.00 11.85 10.50
CA TYR A 157 -15.74 11.18 9.44
C TYR A 157 -17.05 10.60 9.98
N GLN A 158 -18.17 10.90 9.33
CA GLN A 158 -19.50 10.50 9.81
C GLN A 158 -20.03 9.20 9.19
N GLY A 159 -19.33 8.63 8.21
CA GLY A 159 -19.84 7.48 7.46
C GLY A 159 -19.69 6.14 8.17
N SER A 160 -18.76 6.00 9.12
CA SER A 160 -18.44 4.74 9.81
C SER A 160 -17.58 4.98 11.04
N ASP A 161 -17.41 3.97 11.89
CA ASP A 161 -16.56 4.04 13.10
C ASP A 161 -15.07 4.16 12.76
N ALA A 162 -14.65 3.59 11.63
CA ALA A 162 -13.29 3.69 11.12
C ALA A 162 -13.22 3.79 9.60
N VAL A 163 -12.12 4.33 9.09
CA VAL A 163 -11.80 4.42 7.66
C VAL A 163 -10.50 3.64 7.39
N LEU A 164 -10.54 2.70 6.45
CA LEU A 164 -9.41 1.89 6.01
C LEU A 164 -8.89 2.38 4.66
N PHE A 165 -7.59 2.68 4.61
CA PHE A 165 -6.89 3.07 3.39
C PHE A 165 -5.96 1.95 2.92
N LEU A 166 -6.13 1.56 1.65
CA LEU A 166 -5.28 0.58 0.97
C LEU A 166 -4.22 1.31 0.15
N ARG A 167 -3.03 1.50 0.71
CA ARG A 167 -1.98 2.35 0.12
C ARG A 167 -0.76 1.55 -0.23
N VAL A 168 -0.94 0.59 -1.12
CA VAL A 168 0.12 -0.33 -1.55
C VAL A 168 0.43 -0.08 -3.01
N GLY A 169 1.71 0.16 -3.33
CA GLY A 169 2.23 0.30 -4.67
C GLY A 169 2.98 -0.96 -5.11
N THR A 170 2.88 -1.30 -6.39
CA THR A 170 3.54 -2.46 -7.00
C THR A 170 4.46 -2.02 -8.13
N GLY A 171 5.61 -2.67 -8.26
CA GLY A 171 6.53 -2.31 -9.32
C GLY A 171 7.81 -3.12 -9.38
N TYR A 172 8.60 -2.79 -10.38
CA TYR A 172 9.93 -3.34 -10.60
C TYR A 172 10.99 -2.33 -10.19
N VAL A 173 11.97 -2.78 -9.40
CA VAL A 173 13.09 -1.94 -8.96
C VAL A 173 14.41 -2.66 -9.22
N THR A 174 15.43 -1.92 -9.66
CA THR A 174 16.81 -2.42 -9.73
C THR A 174 17.72 -1.55 -8.86
N PRO A 175 18.57 -2.15 -8.00
CA PRO A 175 19.50 -1.40 -7.15
C PRO A 175 20.75 -0.89 -7.89
N GLY A 176 20.94 -1.22 -9.18
CA GLY A 176 22.10 -0.78 -9.96
C GLY A 176 22.15 -1.41 -11.35
N GLY A 177 22.91 -0.81 -12.27
CA GLY A 177 22.91 -1.21 -13.69
C GLY A 177 23.40 -2.64 -13.99
N PHE A 178 24.01 -3.32 -13.01
CA PHE A 178 24.44 -4.72 -13.11
C PHE A 178 23.46 -5.71 -12.46
N HIS A 179 22.33 -5.22 -11.95
CA HIS A 179 21.30 -6.04 -11.30
C HIS A 179 20.02 -6.07 -12.13
N GLY A 180 19.39 -7.23 -12.18
CA GLY A 180 18.06 -7.35 -12.76
C GLY A 180 17.02 -6.56 -11.98
N PHE A 181 15.99 -6.11 -12.69
CA PHE A 181 14.74 -5.63 -12.12
C PHE A 181 14.09 -6.75 -11.31
N THR A 182 13.78 -6.43 -10.06
CA THR A 182 13.14 -7.33 -9.10
C THR A 182 11.77 -6.80 -8.71
N ARG A 183 10.82 -7.72 -8.47
CA ARG A 183 9.48 -7.37 -8.05
C ARG A 183 9.50 -6.79 -6.63
N ARG A 184 8.72 -5.74 -6.42
CA ARG A 184 8.54 -5.13 -5.12
C ARG A 184 7.11 -4.63 -4.93
N VAL A 185 6.63 -4.78 -3.70
CA VAL A 185 5.34 -4.28 -3.24
C VAL A 185 5.59 -3.54 -1.93
N ILE A 186 5.24 -2.26 -1.88
CA ILE A 186 5.52 -1.40 -0.72
C ILE A 186 4.28 -0.58 -0.38
N GLY A 187 4.05 -0.35 0.90
CA GLY A 187 3.15 0.68 1.37
C GLY A 187 2.50 0.32 2.69
N ASP A 188 1.28 0.78 2.89
CA ASP A 188 0.56 0.58 4.15
C ASP A 188 -0.90 0.21 3.88
N ILE A 189 -1.41 -0.75 4.64
CA ILE A 189 -2.84 -0.93 4.86
C ILE A 189 -3.12 -0.35 6.24
N VAL A 190 -3.84 0.78 6.33
CA VAL A 190 -3.97 1.54 7.58
C VAL A 190 -5.42 1.91 7.88
N MET A 191 -5.87 1.57 9.07
CA MET A 191 -7.20 1.88 9.61
C MET A 191 -7.07 3.02 10.61
N PHE A 192 -7.85 4.09 10.39
CA PHE A 192 -7.97 5.22 11.31
C PHE A 192 -9.36 5.22 11.95
N GLN A 193 -9.42 5.53 13.24
CA GLN A 193 -10.69 5.78 13.92
C GLN A 193 -11.31 7.07 13.38
N SER A 194 -12.61 7.08 13.09
CA SER A 194 -13.24 8.20 12.37
C SER A 194 -13.38 9.48 13.19
N ASP A 195 -13.41 9.39 14.51
CA ASP A 195 -13.62 10.53 15.43
C ASP A 195 -12.33 11.30 15.75
N THR A 196 -11.21 10.59 15.82
CA THR A 196 -9.91 11.07 16.31
C THR A 196 -8.83 11.01 15.24
N TYR A 197 -9.02 10.18 14.21
CA TYR A 197 -8.01 9.83 13.21
C TYR A 197 -6.72 9.23 13.78
N ASP A 198 -6.80 8.66 14.98
CA ASP A 198 -5.75 7.80 15.50
C ASP A 198 -5.68 6.52 14.65
N ALA A 199 -4.47 6.12 14.25
CA ALA A 199 -4.26 4.82 13.59
C ALA A 199 -4.48 3.70 14.62
N ILE A 200 -5.45 2.82 14.35
CA ILE A 200 -5.82 1.72 15.25
C ILE A 200 -5.36 0.36 14.72
N LEU A 201 -5.07 0.28 13.42
CA LEU A 201 -4.45 -0.88 12.79
C LEU A 201 -3.57 -0.39 11.64
N ARG A 202 -2.38 -0.95 11.52
CA ARG A 202 -1.48 -0.74 10.39
C ARG A 202 -0.76 -2.03 10.05
N GLN A 203 -0.77 -2.38 8.78
CA GLN A 203 0.13 -3.36 8.20
C GLN A 203 1.07 -2.64 7.24
N HIS A 204 2.34 -2.58 7.61
CA HIS A 204 3.41 -2.13 6.72
C HIS A 204 3.75 -3.25 5.75
N VAL A 205 3.61 -2.96 4.47
CA VAL A 205 3.97 -3.85 3.38
C VAL A 205 5.35 -3.44 2.88
N ASN A 206 6.33 -4.33 2.96
CA ASN A 206 7.63 -4.16 2.32
C ASN A 206 8.07 -5.48 1.68
N TRP A 207 7.27 -6.01 0.77
CA TRP A 207 7.56 -7.27 0.13
C TRP A 207 8.53 -7.08 -1.05
N LYS A 208 9.57 -7.90 -1.10
CA LYS A 208 10.55 -7.96 -2.18
C LYS A 208 10.84 -9.42 -2.51
N GLN A 209 10.84 -9.75 -3.79
CA GLN A 209 11.29 -11.05 -4.27
C GLN A 209 12.43 -10.87 -5.26
N SER A 210 13.54 -11.57 -5.02
CA SER A 210 14.72 -11.58 -5.88
C SER A 210 15.13 -13.02 -6.20
N GLY A 211 15.66 -13.24 -7.42
CA GLY A 211 16.10 -14.57 -7.85
C GLY A 211 14.94 -15.53 -8.15
N ASP A 212 13.80 -14.97 -8.53
CA ASP A 212 12.61 -15.71 -8.95
C ASP A 212 12.47 -15.70 -10.49
N PRO A 213 11.53 -16.47 -11.06
CA PRO A 213 11.29 -16.49 -12.51
C PRO A 213 10.79 -15.16 -13.10
N TYR A 214 10.55 -14.14 -12.27
CA TYR A 214 10.00 -12.85 -12.66
C TYR A 214 11.07 -11.75 -12.59
N SER A 215 12.35 -12.11 -12.74
CA SER A 215 13.48 -11.17 -12.73
C SER A 215 13.93 -10.84 -14.15
N TYR A 216 14.02 -9.56 -14.48
CA TYR A 216 14.32 -9.09 -15.85
C TYR A 216 15.62 -8.28 -15.90
N SER A 217 16.45 -8.48 -16.93
CA SER A 217 17.72 -7.75 -17.07
C SER A 217 17.55 -6.32 -17.59
N SER A 218 16.43 -6.00 -18.24
CA SER A 218 16.12 -4.69 -18.82
C SER A 218 14.61 -4.44 -18.87
N ILE A 219 14.22 -3.19 -19.15
CA ILE A 219 12.82 -2.83 -19.43
C ILE A 219 12.33 -3.53 -20.70
N ASP A 220 13.16 -3.64 -21.74
CA ASP A 220 12.78 -4.35 -22.98
C ASP A 220 12.46 -5.83 -22.73
N ALA A 221 13.24 -6.49 -21.88
CA ALA A 221 12.98 -7.88 -21.49
C ALA A 221 11.65 -7.99 -20.73
N LEU A 222 11.35 -7.01 -19.87
CA LEU A 222 10.08 -6.92 -19.16
C LEU A 222 8.91 -6.71 -20.14
N ASP A 223 9.00 -5.77 -21.09
CA ASP A 223 7.95 -5.54 -22.10
C ASP A 223 7.72 -6.77 -22.99
N SER A 224 8.79 -7.48 -23.35
CA SER A 224 8.68 -8.71 -24.14
C SER A 224 7.89 -9.83 -23.44
N ASP A 225 7.85 -9.81 -22.10
CA ASP A 225 7.18 -10.78 -21.23
C ASP A 225 6.13 -10.10 -20.32
N LEU A 226 5.54 -9.00 -20.81
CA LEU A 226 4.78 -8.06 -19.96
C LEU A 226 3.63 -8.73 -19.20
N ARG A 227 2.90 -9.66 -19.83
CA ARG A 227 1.79 -10.37 -19.14
C ARG A 227 2.30 -11.07 -17.89
N ARG A 228 3.37 -11.87 -18.03
CA ARG A 228 3.95 -12.64 -16.95
C ARG A 228 4.57 -11.73 -15.88
N ALA A 229 5.22 -10.63 -16.29
CA ALA A 229 5.74 -9.64 -15.35
C ALA A 229 4.62 -9.06 -14.47
N ILE A 230 3.45 -8.78 -15.05
CA ILE A 230 2.27 -8.29 -14.32
C ILE A 230 1.67 -9.37 -13.43
N ASP A 231 1.52 -10.61 -13.91
CA ASP A 231 1.05 -11.73 -13.08
C ASP A 231 1.92 -11.89 -11.83
N GLY A 232 3.23 -11.68 -11.96
CA GLY A 232 4.13 -11.65 -10.82
C GLY A 232 3.85 -10.48 -9.86
N LEU A 233 3.61 -9.26 -10.32
CA LEU A 233 3.27 -8.15 -9.41
C LEU A 233 1.92 -8.37 -8.72
N ASP A 234 0.96 -8.93 -9.45
CA ASP A 234 -0.35 -9.32 -8.94
C ASP A 234 -0.21 -10.37 -7.81
N GLU A 235 0.57 -11.43 -8.01
CA GLU A 235 0.89 -12.42 -6.96
C GLU A 235 1.46 -11.76 -5.69
N GLY A 236 2.42 -10.84 -5.87
CA GLY A 236 3.08 -10.16 -4.74
C GLY A 236 2.12 -9.29 -3.92
N LEU A 237 1.18 -8.60 -4.59
CA LEU A 237 0.17 -7.79 -3.91
C LEU A 237 -0.87 -8.67 -3.22
N MET A 238 -1.38 -9.69 -3.92
CA MET A 238 -2.38 -10.60 -3.38
C MET A 238 -1.84 -11.40 -2.19
N ALA A 239 -0.54 -11.67 -2.13
CA ALA A 239 0.12 -12.28 -0.98
C ALA A 239 0.03 -11.44 0.32
N GLN A 240 -0.42 -10.17 0.25
CA GLN A 240 -0.61 -9.31 1.43
C GLN A 240 -1.97 -9.49 2.10
N VAL A 241 -2.91 -10.20 1.47
CA VAL A 241 -4.25 -10.47 2.03
C VAL A 241 -4.18 -11.42 3.22
N ASP A 242 -3.40 -12.51 3.12
CA ASP A 242 -3.26 -13.49 4.20
C ASP A 242 -2.62 -12.91 5.48
N PRO A 243 -1.51 -12.12 5.40
CA PRO A 243 -1.01 -11.37 6.55
C PRO A 243 -2.07 -10.48 7.19
N PHE A 244 -2.88 -9.79 6.38
CA PHE A 244 -3.95 -8.92 6.89
C PHE A 244 -5.02 -9.73 7.63
N ASN A 245 -5.43 -10.87 7.09
CA ASN A 245 -6.37 -11.76 7.75
C ASN A 245 -5.83 -12.28 9.09
N LYS A 246 -4.57 -12.74 9.12
CA LYS A 246 -3.91 -13.21 10.35
C LYS A 246 -3.74 -12.10 11.38
N LEU A 247 -3.53 -10.87 10.94
CA LEU A 247 -3.49 -9.70 11.82
C LEU A 247 -4.85 -9.52 12.52
N LEU A 248 -5.97 -9.65 11.79
CA LEU A 248 -7.29 -9.58 12.40
C LEU A 248 -7.62 -10.79 13.29
N ASP A 249 -7.18 -12.00 12.92
CA ASP A 249 -7.32 -13.21 13.77
C ASP A 249 -6.66 -13.04 15.15
N SER A 250 -5.64 -12.20 15.24
CA SER A 250 -4.94 -11.93 16.50
C SER A 250 -5.70 -11.00 17.46
N ILE A 251 -6.81 -10.40 17.02
CA ILE A 251 -7.60 -9.43 17.77
C ILE A 251 -8.76 -10.14 18.48
N PRO A 252 -8.85 -10.10 19.82
CA PRO A 252 -9.98 -10.68 20.54
C PRO A 252 -11.27 -9.91 20.21
N ARG A 253 -12.33 -10.60 19.78
CA ARG A 253 -13.67 -10.03 19.58
C ARG A 253 -14.69 -10.62 20.52
#